data_AF-A0A2K1QC10-F1
#
_entry.id   AF-A0A2K1QC10-F1
#
_cell.length_a   1.000
_cell.length_b   1.000
_cell.length_c   1.000
_cell.angle_alpha   90.00
_cell.angle_beta   90.00
_cell.angle_gamma   90.00
#
_symmetry.space_group_name_H-M   'P 1'
#
loop_
_entity.id
_entity.type
_entity.pdbx_description
1 polymer ?
#
loop_
_entity_poly.entity_id
_entity_poly.type
_entity_poly.pdbx_seq_one_letter_code
_entity_poly.pdbx_strand_id
1 'polypeptide(L)'
;MRVKLILLYLFVSFSGLAVTPITINTGSNNYMFIENDVDGGYFITPNSFSPRFTGSNVWTKFPTKQTSLGFLGYIWSWPNYYFDMWIENSPINTPFQGLRCITTGANCPASGYIAGEIIDENGFYHTRGGNSEENGSYAYGSLTDSAYHYFASRPVGASDEYIANICVTTTDYDYSTGIRCKDLMTNAIWRAVHMTLTKAGHLTLNHTNPLAEIWVASDGTPSTSLNADNCFIAVVNNISGITCRMVSYNYERSADITSSLVFGMVLNTTTLGFNPEPSSIKFSGDGATWYNYNSSTAYKNIFKQTGAGYVYVFLSKTFLKNLVDKGISITNNDSMFTFSFTNGIVYYSGYYQFTASSSINIVPKEYGISLISSNSAGGPDAPGIIGSDRAIEFEYTVTTSASRQADSITAQVIGDTTTLSGVPYCIFSSPDNSYKVPVPAYLSYTSQSGATVRERNSCGEPPVNMTNALWTQTAWDASASEGYYFATKLQLAFPMNDILSESTLDGGYWTGTVNASGELKVTATWIGVDHLNLH
;
A
#
# COMPACT_ATOMS: atom_id res chain seq x y z
N MET A 1 -53.34 -62.31 40.38
CA MET A 1 -53.71 -61.45 39.23
C MET A 1 -53.68 -59.99 39.71
N ARG A 2 -52.59 -59.26 39.45
CA ARG A 2 -52.46 -57.82 39.75
C ARG A 2 -52.13 -57.13 38.43
N VAL A 3 -53.11 -56.43 37.87
CA VAL A 3 -52.99 -55.67 36.63
C VAL A 3 -52.22 -54.39 36.95
N LYS A 4 -51.01 -54.25 36.39
CA LYS A 4 -50.27 -52.98 36.39
C LYS A 4 -50.85 -52.11 35.27
N LEU A 5 -51.45 -50.98 35.65
CA LEU A 5 -51.83 -49.91 34.73
C LEU A 5 -50.54 -49.16 34.35
N ILE A 6 -50.10 -49.30 33.11
CA ILE A 6 -49.00 -48.50 32.54
C ILE A 6 -49.64 -47.25 31.94
N LEU A 7 -49.37 -46.10 32.56
CA LEU A 7 -49.76 -44.78 32.03
C LEU A 7 -48.71 -44.37 30.99
N LEU A 8 -49.08 -44.46 29.71
CA LEU A 8 -48.26 -44.02 28.58
C LEU A 8 -48.43 -42.49 28.43
N TYR A 9 -47.43 -41.71 28.86
CA TYR A 9 -47.36 -40.28 28.54
C TYR A 9 -47.00 -40.13 27.05
N LEU A 10 -48.00 -39.80 26.22
CA LEU A 10 -47.75 -39.28 24.88
C LEU A 10 -47.13 -37.89 25.02
N PHE A 11 -45.83 -37.77 24.75
CA PHE A 11 -45.23 -36.49 24.37
C PHE A 11 -45.76 -36.14 22.98
N VAL A 12 -46.80 -35.30 22.92
CA VAL A 12 -47.20 -34.65 21.68
C VAL A 12 -46.18 -33.55 21.42
N SER A 13 -45.17 -33.86 20.62
CA SER A 13 -44.28 -32.85 20.05
C SER A 13 -45.13 -31.95 19.16
N PHE A 14 -45.49 -30.76 19.65
CA PHE A 14 -45.98 -29.68 18.79
C PHE A 14 -44.81 -29.24 17.91
N SER A 15 -44.61 -29.88 16.77
CA SER A 15 -43.86 -29.31 15.65
C SER A 15 -44.71 -28.17 15.08
N GLY A 16 -44.67 -27.02 15.75
CA GLY A 16 -45.18 -25.79 15.15
C GLY A 16 -44.35 -25.48 13.91
N LEU A 17 -45.03 -25.08 12.84
CA LEU A 17 -44.41 -24.83 11.55
C LEU A 17 -43.46 -23.62 11.68
N ALA A 18 -42.18 -23.84 11.40
CA ALA A 18 -41.18 -22.79 11.27
C ALA A 18 -41.56 -21.81 10.14
N VAL A 19 -41.05 -20.57 10.20
CA VAL A 19 -41.27 -19.60 9.12
C VAL A 19 -40.68 -20.14 7.80
N THR A 20 -41.39 -19.93 6.68
CA THR A 20 -40.94 -20.33 5.34
C THR A 20 -40.44 -19.12 4.55
N PRO A 21 -39.43 -19.28 3.67
CA PRO A 21 -38.89 -18.16 2.92
C PRO A 21 -39.85 -17.69 1.83
N ILE A 22 -39.88 -16.38 1.62
CA ILE A 22 -40.40 -15.78 0.38
C ILE A 22 -39.22 -15.59 -0.58
N THR A 23 -39.29 -16.23 -1.75
CA THR A 23 -38.26 -16.11 -2.79
C THR A 23 -38.35 -14.78 -3.53
N ILE A 24 -37.21 -14.11 -3.69
CA ILE A 24 -37.09 -12.81 -4.37
C ILE A 24 -35.96 -12.91 -5.39
N ASN A 25 -36.27 -12.63 -6.66
CA ASN A 25 -35.28 -12.63 -7.74
C ASN A 25 -34.83 -11.20 -8.00
N THR A 26 -33.52 -10.95 -7.85
CA THR A 26 -32.95 -9.60 -8.01
C THR A 26 -32.26 -9.39 -9.35
N GLY A 27 -32.16 -10.45 -10.14
CA GLY A 27 -31.48 -10.45 -11.43
C GLY A 27 -29.98 -10.60 -11.28
N SER A 28 -29.24 -10.04 -12.24
CA SER A 28 -27.80 -10.17 -12.37
C SER A 28 -27.07 -8.83 -12.23
N ASN A 29 -25.89 -8.83 -11.62
CA ASN A 29 -24.99 -7.67 -11.57
C ASN A 29 -23.62 -8.05 -12.15
N ASN A 30 -23.04 -7.17 -12.97
CA ASN A 30 -21.65 -7.33 -13.41
C ASN A 30 -20.76 -6.45 -12.56
N TYR A 31 -19.64 -6.99 -12.06
CA TYR A 31 -18.72 -6.23 -11.22
C TYR A 31 -17.29 -6.27 -11.73
N MET A 32 -16.53 -5.23 -11.40
CA MET A 32 -15.08 -5.26 -11.45
C MET A 32 -14.54 -5.41 -10.03
N PHE A 33 -13.56 -6.29 -9.89
CA PHE A 33 -12.77 -6.43 -8.69
C PHE A 33 -11.48 -5.62 -8.85
N ILE A 34 -11.14 -4.81 -7.85
CA ILE A 34 -9.87 -4.11 -7.78
C ILE A 34 -9.09 -4.68 -6.61
N GLU A 35 -7.89 -5.16 -6.91
CA GLU A 35 -6.93 -5.70 -5.98
C GLU A 35 -5.76 -4.73 -5.89
N ASN A 36 -5.53 -4.20 -4.69
CA ASN A 36 -4.47 -3.24 -4.45
C ASN A 36 -3.36 -3.89 -3.64
N ASP A 37 -2.36 -4.42 -4.33
CA ASP A 37 -1.18 -4.98 -3.68
C ASP A 37 -0.35 -3.88 -3.00
N VAL A 38 -0.51 -2.60 -3.40
CA VAL A 38 0.26 -1.47 -2.84
C VAL A 38 -0.03 -1.24 -1.35
N ASP A 39 -1.30 -1.21 -0.98
CA ASP A 39 -1.74 -0.92 0.40
C ASP A 39 -2.53 -2.09 1.05
N GLY A 40 -2.64 -3.25 0.37
CA GLY A 40 -3.35 -4.42 0.87
C GLY A 40 -4.88 -4.31 0.86
N GLY A 41 -5.45 -3.52 -0.04
CA GLY A 41 -6.89 -3.24 -0.11
C GLY A 41 -7.61 -3.95 -1.27
N TYR A 42 -8.90 -4.24 -1.08
CA TYR A 42 -9.79 -4.79 -2.09
C TYR A 42 -11.00 -3.90 -2.29
N PHE A 43 -11.46 -3.76 -3.53
CA PHE A 43 -12.66 -2.99 -3.85
C PHE A 43 -13.53 -3.67 -4.91
N ILE A 44 -14.82 -3.79 -4.60
CA ILE A 44 -15.83 -4.34 -5.50
C ILE A 44 -16.68 -3.19 -6.03
N THR A 45 -16.79 -3.08 -7.36
CA THR A 45 -17.58 -2.02 -8.00
C THR A 45 -18.51 -2.56 -9.09
N PRO A 46 -19.83 -2.42 -8.94
CA PRO A 46 -20.81 -2.99 -9.85
C PRO A 46 -21.23 -2.06 -11.00
N ASN A 47 -21.86 -2.60 -12.03
CA ASN A 47 -22.47 -1.84 -13.12
C ASN A 47 -23.88 -1.36 -12.82
N SER A 48 -24.51 -1.90 -11.78
CA SER A 48 -25.89 -1.61 -11.43
C SER A 48 -26.09 -1.57 -9.93
N PHE A 49 -27.18 -0.92 -9.52
CA PHE A 49 -27.52 -0.71 -8.11
C PHE A 49 -27.98 -1.98 -7.39
N SER A 50 -28.54 -2.93 -8.15
CA SER A 50 -29.15 -4.17 -7.65
C SER A 50 -28.74 -5.34 -8.54
N PRO A 51 -28.46 -6.54 -8.00
CA PRO A 51 -28.28 -6.85 -6.57
C PRO A 51 -27.21 -5.99 -5.88
N ARG A 52 -27.40 -5.74 -4.58
CA ARG A 52 -26.51 -4.87 -3.80
C ARG A 52 -25.22 -5.59 -3.48
N PHE A 53 -24.14 -5.15 -4.10
CA PHE A 53 -22.83 -5.76 -3.97
C PHE A 53 -21.75 -4.77 -4.36
N THR A 54 -21.07 -4.20 -3.37
CA THR A 54 -20.12 -3.08 -3.58
C THR A 54 -19.33 -2.79 -2.32
N GLY A 55 -18.18 -2.16 -2.47
CA GLY A 55 -17.43 -1.53 -1.39
C GLY A 55 -16.07 -2.17 -1.11
N SER A 56 -15.31 -1.49 -0.26
CA SER A 56 -13.93 -1.81 0.08
C SER A 56 -13.83 -2.55 1.41
N ASN A 57 -12.82 -3.41 1.58
CA ASN A 57 -12.52 -4.04 2.87
C ASN A 57 -11.84 -3.08 3.85
N VAL A 58 -11.21 -2.03 3.33
CA VAL A 58 -10.50 -1.01 4.10
C VAL A 58 -11.14 0.37 3.96
N TRP A 59 -10.99 1.19 5.00
CA TRP A 59 -11.34 2.61 4.97
C TRP A 59 -10.32 3.40 4.16
N THR A 60 -10.79 4.42 3.42
CA THR A 60 -9.92 5.32 2.68
C THR A 60 -9.06 6.17 3.59
N LYS A 61 -7.80 6.38 3.20
CA LYS A 61 -6.79 7.14 3.95
C LYS A 61 -7.21 8.58 4.25
N PHE A 62 -7.90 9.24 3.32
CA PHE A 62 -8.39 10.61 3.53
C PHE A 62 -9.87 10.61 3.95
N PRO A 63 -10.26 11.46 4.91
CA PRO A 63 -11.65 11.60 5.34
C PRO A 63 -12.49 12.15 4.18
N THR A 64 -13.19 11.26 3.51
CA THR A 64 -13.85 11.53 2.22
C THR A 64 -15.18 10.80 2.11
N LYS A 65 -15.68 10.65 0.87
CA LYS A 65 -17.03 10.22 0.48
C LYS A 65 -17.35 8.74 0.82
N GLN A 66 -16.39 7.97 1.32
CA GLN A 66 -16.66 6.63 1.80
C GLN A 66 -17.30 6.69 3.18
N THR A 67 -18.51 6.17 3.29
CA THR A 67 -19.24 6.15 4.56
C THR A 67 -19.63 4.73 4.99
N SER A 68 -19.33 3.73 4.17
CA SER A 68 -19.50 2.30 4.50
C SER A 68 -18.43 1.43 3.82
N LEU A 69 -18.03 0.35 4.49
CA LEU A 69 -17.24 -0.75 3.91
C LEU A 69 -18.11 -1.65 3.02
N GLY A 70 -17.51 -2.68 2.43
CA GLY A 70 -18.21 -3.58 1.52
C GLY A 70 -19.26 -4.46 2.15
N PHE A 71 -20.32 -4.67 1.38
CA PHE A 71 -21.48 -5.44 1.80
C PHE A 71 -22.17 -6.11 0.62
N LEU A 72 -22.99 -7.10 0.93
CA LEU A 72 -23.95 -7.71 0.02
C LEU A 72 -25.34 -7.75 0.68
N GLY A 73 -26.40 -7.57 -0.08
CA GLY A 73 -27.75 -7.76 0.46
C GLY A 73 -28.87 -7.15 -0.36
N TYR A 74 -29.86 -6.56 0.33
CA TYR A 74 -31.03 -5.97 -0.30
C TYR A 74 -31.57 -4.74 0.45
N ILE A 75 -32.28 -3.86 -0.25
CA ILE A 75 -32.69 -2.51 0.21
C ILE A 75 -33.80 -2.48 1.26
N TRP A 76 -34.10 -3.59 1.94
CA TRP A 76 -35.16 -3.59 2.95
C TRP A 76 -34.63 -3.11 4.29
N SER A 77 -35.44 -2.26 4.93
CA SER A 77 -35.14 -1.67 6.24
C SER A 77 -36.09 -2.22 7.30
N TRP A 78 -35.54 -2.72 8.40
CA TRP A 78 -36.24 -3.16 9.60
C TRP A 78 -35.63 -2.54 10.85
N PRO A 79 -36.11 -1.35 11.25
CA PRO A 79 -35.61 -0.64 12.42
C PRO A 79 -35.81 -1.42 13.72
N ASN A 80 -34.75 -1.60 14.51
CA ASN A 80 -34.75 -2.30 15.80
C ASN A 80 -35.11 -3.79 15.76
N TYR A 81 -34.82 -4.47 14.66
CA TYR A 81 -34.96 -5.93 14.52
C TYR A 81 -33.62 -6.64 14.75
N TYR A 82 -33.70 -7.90 15.12
CA TYR A 82 -32.59 -8.85 15.01
C TYR A 82 -32.52 -9.39 13.58
N PHE A 83 -31.30 -9.47 13.05
CA PHE A 83 -31.00 -9.94 11.71
C PHE A 83 -30.18 -11.23 11.76
N ASP A 84 -30.59 -12.16 10.92
CA ASP A 84 -29.81 -13.32 10.51
C ASP A 84 -29.61 -13.22 8.99
N MET A 85 -28.37 -13.33 8.53
CA MET A 85 -28.08 -13.40 7.09
C MET A 85 -27.06 -14.47 6.80
N TRP A 86 -27.37 -15.33 5.83
CA TRP A 86 -26.48 -16.41 5.40
C TRP A 86 -26.64 -16.70 3.91
N ILE A 87 -25.62 -17.29 3.30
CA ILE A 87 -25.69 -17.80 1.94
C ILE A 87 -25.99 -19.30 2.01
N GLU A 88 -27.03 -19.75 1.31
CA GLU A 88 -27.34 -21.17 1.22
C GLU A 88 -26.29 -21.90 0.39
N ASN A 89 -25.75 -23.01 0.92
CA ASN A 89 -24.64 -23.76 0.30
C ASN A 89 -23.46 -22.83 -0.07
N SER A 90 -23.06 -21.98 0.88
CA SER A 90 -22.08 -20.94 0.63
C SER A 90 -20.76 -21.52 0.09
N PRO A 91 -20.27 -21.06 -1.08
CA PRO A 91 -18.93 -21.39 -1.55
C PRO A 91 -17.84 -20.59 -0.80
N ILE A 92 -18.26 -19.65 0.04
CA ILE A 92 -17.40 -18.76 0.83
C ILE A 92 -17.51 -19.20 2.28
N ASN A 93 -16.39 -19.59 2.89
CA ASN A 93 -16.38 -19.82 4.33
C ASN A 93 -16.52 -18.49 5.08
N THR A 94 -17.60 -18.35 5.83
CA THR A 94 -17.93 -17.16 6.62
C THR A 94 -18.05 -15.91 5.74
N PRO A 95 -19.07 -15.79 4.88
CA PRO A 95 -19.18 -14.68 3.92
C PRO A 95 -19.43 -13.33 4.59
N PHE A 96 -20.00 -13.33 5.79
CA PHE A 96 -20.42 -12.12 6.50
C PHE A 96 -19.92 -12.07 7.94
N GLN A 97 -19.59 -10.87 8.41
CA GLN A 97 -19.16 -10.61 9.80
C GLN A 97 -20.22 -9.88 10.65
N GLY A 98 -21.32 -9.46 10.03
CA GLY A 98 -22.39 -8.74 10.71
C GLY A 98 -23.15 -7.81 9.78
N LEU A 99 -23.89 -6.88 10.38
CA LEU A 99 -24.77 -5.96 9.68
C LEU A 99 -24.05 -4.65 9.35
N ARG A 100 -23.98 -4.28 8.07
CA ARG A 100 -23.34 -3.04 7.63
C ARG A 100 -24.05 -1.84 8.25
N CYS A 101 -23.27 -0.89 8.74
CA CYS A 101 -23.74 0.41 9.22
C CYS A 101 -22.95 1.54 8.54
N ILE A 102 -23.35 2.79 8.77
CA ILE A 102 -22.67 3.97 8.18
C ILE A 102 -21.91 4.69 9.28
N THR A 103 -20.69 5.15 8.99
CA THR A 103 -19.77 5.75 9.99
C THR A 103 -20.32 6.94 10.77
N THR A 104 -21.36 7.61 10.25
CA THR A 104 -22.04 8.71 10.93
C THR A 104 -23.11 8.25 11.94
N GLY A 105 -23.39 6.96 12.03
CA GLY A 105 -24.37 6.37 12.94
C GLY A 105 -23.84 6.28 14.36
N ALA A 106 -24.67 6.65 15.34
CA ALA A 106 -24.30 6.63 16.76
C ALA A 106 -23.97 5.21 17.26
N ASN A 107 -24.57 4.19 16.65
CA ASN A 107 -24.37 2.79 17.01
C ASN A 107 -23.41 2.06 16.04
N CYS A 108 -22.79 2.78 15.10
CA CYS A 108 -21.88 2.17 14.13
C CYS A 108 -20.45 2.18 14.68
N PRO A 109 -19.83 1.01 14.94
CA PRO A 109 -18.45 0.97 15.38
C PRO A 109 -17.49 1.43 14.28
N ALA A 110 -16.24 1.72 14.66
CA ALA A 110 -15.18 2.07 13.70
C ALA A 110 -14.89 0.96 12.66
N SER A 111 -15.27 -0.28 12.96
CA SER A 111 -15.22 -1.41 12.02
C SER A 111 -16.22 -1.29 10.86
N GLY A 112 -17.21 -0.39 10.93
CA GLY A 112 -18.20 -0.19 9.84
C GLY A 112 -19.35 -1.19 9.80
N TYR A 113 -19.47 -2.03 10.82
CA TYR A 113 -20.56 -3.01 10.95
C TYR A 113 -20.86 -3.31 12.41
N ILE A 114 -22.09 -3.75 12.67
CA ILE A 114 -22.53 -4.30 13.94
C ILE A 114 -22.30 -5.81 13.87
N ALA A 115 -21.44 -6.35 14.72
CA ALA A 115 -21.05 -7.76 14.67
C ALA A 115 -22.23 -8.72 14.91
N GLY A 116 -22.16 -9.90 14.29
CA GLY A 116 -22.98 -11.05 14.69
C GLY A 116 -22.65 -11.51 16.09
N GLU A 117 -23.67 -11.82 16.90
CA GLU A 117 -23.44 -12.52 18.17
C GLU A 117 -23.02 -13.98 17.91
N ILE A 118 -23.46 -14.55 16.79
CA ILE A 118 -22.94 -15.82 16.24
C ILE A 118 -22.56 -15.64 14.78
N ILE A 119 -21.42 -16.20 14.41
CA ILE A 119 -20.93 -16.28 13.04
C ILE A 119 -20.53 -17.73 12.77
N ASP A 120 -20.96 -18.27 11.63
CA ASP A 120 -20.56 -19.61 11.16
C ASP A 120 -20.13 -19.58 9.69
N GLU A 121 -19.90 -20.76 9.12
CA GLU A 121 -19.44 -20.93 7.74
C GLU A 121 -20.37 -20.32 6.69
N ASN A 122 -21.66 -20.13 6.99
CA ASN A 122 -22.67 -19.65 6.04
C ASN A 122 -23.04 -18.18 6.26
N GLY A 123 -22.86 -17.62 7.45
CA GLY A 123 -23.20 -16.23 7.71
C GLY A 123 -23.18 -15.81 9.17
N PHE A 124 -23.96 -14.78 9.50
CA PHE A 124 -24.11 -14.25 10.85
C PHE A 124 -25.55 -14.34 11.33
N TYR A 125 -25.71 -14.38 12.66
CA TYR A 125 -26.98 -14.57 13.32
C TYR A 125 -27.07 -13.70 14.56
N HIS A 126 -28.30 -13.32 14.88
CA HIS A 126 -28.65 -12.53 16.05
C HIS A 126 -27.84 -11.22 16.11
N THR A 127 -28.01 -10.38 15.08
CA THR A 127 -27.47 -9.02 15.09
C THR A 127 -28.58 -8.01 15.24
N ARG A 128 -28.56 -7.22 16.32
CA ARG A 128 -29.55 -6.18 16.54
C ARG A 128 -29.23 -4.91 15.73
N GLY A 129 -30.05 -4.63 14.72
CA GLY A 129 -30.02 -3.38 13.99
C GLY A 129 -30.60 -2.20 14.80
N GLY A 130 -30.16 -0.99 14.50
CA GLY A 130 -30.68 0.24 15.09
C GLY A 130 -31.91 0.80 14.39
N ASN A 131 -32.20 2.08 14.63
CA ASN A 131 -33.43 2.74 14.16
C ASN A 131 -33.33 3.42 12.77
N SER A 132 -32.15 3.42 12.13
CA SER A 132 -31.89 4.08 10.85
C SER A 132 -30.84 3.33 10.03
N GLU A 133 -30.63 3.71 8.76
CA GLU A 133 -29.62 3.08 7.90
C GLU A 133 -28.21 3.22 8.50
N GLU A 134 -27.91 4.39 9.06
CA GLU A 134 -26.64 4.66 9.68
C GLU A 134 -26.35 3.75 10.86
N ASN A 135 -27.41 3.33 11.55
CA ASN A 135 -27.36 2.40 12.67
C ASN A 135 -27.65 0.95 12.25
N GLY A 136 -27.51 0.61 10.96
CA GLY A 136 -27.65 -0.75 10.46
C GLY A 136 -29.09 -1.26 10.45
N SER A 137 -30.09 -0.46 10.06
CA SER A 137 -31.46 -0.98 9.91
C SER A 137 -31.71 -1.74 8.60
N TYR A 138 -30.76 -1.74 7.66
CA TYR A 138 -30.92 -2.34 6.34
C TYR A 138 -30.28 -3.73 6.28
N ALA A 139 -30.89 -4.64 5.51
CA ALA A 139 -30.40 -6.01 5.31
C ALA A 139 -29.19 -6.08 4.38
N TYR A 140 -28.06 -5.59 4.89
CA TYR A 140 -26.75 -5.57 4.23
C TYR A 140 -25.76 -6.32 5.10
N GLY A 141 -25.33 -7.50 4.66
CA GLY A 141 -24.27 -8.27 5.31
C GLY A 141 -22.92 -7.69 4.96
N SER A 142 -22.17 -7.24 5.97
CA SER A 142 -20.79 -6.78 5.80
C SER A 142 -19.91 -7.95 5.40
N LEU A 143 -19.12 -7.78 4.33
CA LEU A 143 -18.26 -8.82 3.76
C LEU A 143 -17.02 -9.07 4.63
N THR A 144 -16.59 -10.32 4.71
CA THR A 144 -15.32 -10.73 5.33
C THR A 144 -14.17 -10.75 4.34
N ASP A 145 -12.93 -10.85 4.85
CA ASP A 145 -11.74 -11.07 4.01
C ASP A 145 -11.86 -12.35 3.16
N SER A 146 -12.42 -13.43 3.73
CA SER A 146 -12.70 -14.67 2.98
C SER A 146 -13.60 -14.41 1.76
N ALA A 147 -14.60 -13.53 1.90
CA ALA A 147 -15.45 -13.16 0.78
C ALA A 147 -14.66 -12.40 -0.30
N TYR A 148 -13.81 -11.44 0.09
CA TYR A 148 -12.95 -10.72 -0.84
C TYR A 148 -11.98 -11.66 -1.57
N HIS A 149 -11.30 -12.56 -0.86
CA HIS A 149 -10.42 -13.54 -1.47
C HIS A 149 -11.16 -14.49 -2.43
N TYR A 150 -12.38 -14.90 -2.08
CA TYR A 150 -13.21 -15.68 -2.99
C TYR A 150 -13.49 -14.91 -4.29
N PHE A 151 -13.98 -13.66 -4.21
CA PHE A 151 -14.26 -12.85 -5.40
C PHE A 151 -13.00 -12.50 -6.20
N ALA A 152 -11.86 -12.31 -5.53
CA ALA A 152 -10.56 -12.15 -6.17
C ALA A 152 -10.19 -13.39 -7.00
N SER A 153 -10.39 -14.60 -6.44
CA SER A 153 -10.03 -15.86 -7.09
C SER A 153 -10.89 -16.24 -8.30
N ARG A 154 -12.08 -15.63 -8.46
CA ARG A 154 -12.95 -15.93 -9.60
C ARG A 154 -12.31 -15.42 -10.90
N PRO A 155 -12.29 -16.22 -11.99
CA PRO A 155 -11.77 -15.74 -13.26
C PRO A 155 -12.71 -14.71 -13.88
N VAL A 156 -12.15 -13.78 -14.66
CA VAL A 156 -12.95 -12.83 -15.43
C VAL A 156 -13.82 -13.57 -16.44
N GLY A 157 -15.11 -13.23 -16.48
CA GLY A 157 -16.15 -13.91 -17.24
C GLY A 157 -16.95 -14.95 -16.46
N ALA A 158 -16.51 -15.34 -15.25
CA ALA A 158 -17.28 -16.26 -14.41
C ALA A 158 -18.55 -15.60 -13.87
N SER A 159 -19.63 -16.38 -13.82
CA SER A 159 -20.91 -16.03 -13.19
C SER A 159 -21.20 -17.02 -12.08
N ASP A 160 -21.57 -16.49 -10.91
CA ASP A 160 -21.97 -17.29 -9.75
C ASP A 160 -23.39 -16.90 -9.32
N GLU A 161 -24.18 -17.90 -8.95
CA GLU A 161 -25.53 -17.72 -8.40
C GLU A 161 -25.51 -17.91 -6.89
N TYR A 162 -26.17 -17.01 -6.18
CA TYR A 162 -26.27 -17.02 -4.73
C TYR A 162 -27.72 -16.91 -4.29
N ILE A 163 -28.04 -17.65 -3.22
CA ILE A 163 -29.28 -17.48 -2.46
C ILE A 163 -28.88 -16.87 -1.12
N ALA A 164 -28.97 -15.54 -1.04
CA ALA A 164 -28.75 -14.80 0.20
C ALA A 164 -30.04 -14.79 1.02
N ASN A 165 -30.04 -15.52 2.13
CA ASN A 165 -31.15 -15.57 3.05
C ASN A 165 -31.06 -14.39 4.01
N ILE A 166 -32.19 -13.70 4.19
CA ILE A 166 -32.37 -12.61 5.14
C ILE A 166 -33.56 -12.99 6.01
N CYS A 167 -33.30 -13.23 7.29
CA CYS A 167 -34.35 -13.43 8.27
C CYS A 167 -34.29 -12.33 9.32
N VAL A 168 -35.44 -11.70 9.60
CA VAL A 168 -35.54 -10.64 10.61
C VAL A 168 -36.63 -10.95 11.61
N THR A 169 -36.43 -10.57 12.87
CA THR A 169 -37.42 -10.74 13.94
C THR A 169 -37.30 -9.65 15.00
N THR A 170 -38.40 -9.34 15.69
CA THR A 170 -38.37 -8.55 16.93
C THR A 170 -38.12 -9.39 18.18
N THR A 171 -38.12 -10.71 18.04
CA THR A 171 -37.94 -11.65 19.15
C THR A 171 -36.45 -11.80 19.43
N ASP A 172 -36.05 -11.48 20.66
CA ASP A 172 -34.73 -11.84 21.18
C ASP A 172 -34.73 -13.33 21.48
N TYR A 173 -34.24 -14.13 20.54
CA TYR A 173 -34.25 -15.59 20.62
C TYR A 173 -32.93 -16.13 21.19
N ASP A 174 -32.98 -17.30 21.83
CA ASP A 174 -31.80 -17.92 22.45
C ASP A 174 -30.88 -18.58 21.41
N TYR A 175 -30.05 -17.77 20.76
CA TYR A 175 -29.09 -18.20 19.75
C TYR A 175 -28.04 -19.19 20.28
N SER A 176 -27.77 -19.18 21.60
CA SER A 176 -26.76 -20.02 22.25
C SER A 176 -27.12 -21.50 22.20
N THR A 177 -28.41 -21.80 22.10
CA THR A 177 -28.95 -23.16 21.98
C THR A 177 -29.02 -23.67 20.53
N GLY A 178 -28.58 -22.86 19.56
CA GLY A 178 -28.64 -23.20 18.14
C GLY A 178 -29.92 -22.74 17.43
N ILE A 179 -30.88 -22.13 18.15
CA ILE A 179 -32.06 -21.50 17.54
C ILE A 179 -31.60 -20.36 16.62
N ARG A 180 -32.26 -20.22 15.47
CA ARG A 180 -32.11 -19.12 14.52
C ARG A 180 -33.46 -18.47 14.24
N CYS A 181 -33.45 -17.30 13.61
CA CYS A 181 -34.66 -16.59 13.20
C CYS A 181 -35.58 -17.45 12.32
N LYS A 182 -35.00 -18.31 11.45
CA LYS A 182 -35.76 -19.21 10.58
C LYS A 182 -36.54 -20.29 11.33
N ASP A 183 -36.14 -20.60 12.58
CA ASP A 183 -36.77 -21.65 13.39
C ASP A 183 -37.96 -21.09 14.20
N LEU A 184 -38.18 -19.78 14.19
CA LEU A 184 -39.28 -19.13 14.88
C LEU A 184 -40.61 -19.39 14.17
N MET A 185 -41.66 -19.60 14.97
CA MET A 185 -43.02 -19.88 14.47
C MET A 185 -43.83 -18.59 14.20
N THR A 186 -43.51 -17.51 14.90
CA THR A 186 -44.18 -16.21 14.78
C THR A 186 -43.17 -15.08 14.90
N ASN A 187 -43.57 -13.86 14.48
CA ASN A 187 -42.75 -12.64 14.58
C ASN A 187 -41.41 -12.70 13.83
N ALA A 188 -41.26 -13.59 12.85
CA ALA A 188 -40.11 -13.66 11.97
C ALA A 188 -40.54 -13.47 10.51
N ILE A 189 -39.69 -12.82 9.72
CA ILE A 189 -39.86 -12.65 8.29
C ILE A 189 -38.61 -13.20 7.62
N TRP A 190 -38.76 -14.23 6.80
CA TRP A 190 -37.66 -14.84 6.06
C TRP A 190 -37.83 -14.61 4.55
N ARG A 191 -36.78 -14.10 3.91
CA ARG A 191 -36.69 -13.89 2.46
C ARG A 191 -35.43 -14.54 1.90
N ALA A 192 -35.58 -15.31 0.83
CA ALA A 192 -34.49 -15.92 0.08
C ALA A 192 -34.24 -15.09 -1.18
N VAL A 193 -33.11 -14.39 -1.23
CA VAL A 193 -32.76 -13.43 -2.29
C VAL A 193 -31.83 -14.09 -3.29
N HIS A 194 -32.36 -14.39 -4.47
CA HIS A 194 -31.60 -14.95 -5.58
C HIS A 194 -30.89 -13.82 -6.34
N MET A 195 -29.59 -13.98 -6.54
CA MET A 195 -28.75 -13.04 -7.26
C MET A 195 -27.69 -13.76 -8.08
N THR A 196 -27.43 -13.24 -9.27
CA THR A 196 -26.32 -13.68 -10.12
C THR A 196 -25.26 -12.59 -10.16
N LEU A 197 -24.02 -12.93 -9.84
CA LEU A 197 -22.90 -11.98 -9.90
C LEU A 197 -21.89 -12.46 -10.94
N THR A 198 -21.58 -11.61 -11.91
CA THR A 198 -20.63 -11.91 -12.99
C THR A 198 -19.41 -11.02 -12.88
N LYS A 199 -18.22 -11.61 -12.80
CA LYS A 199 -16.97 -10.84 -12.79
C LYS A 199 -16.63 -10.38 -14.19
N ALA A 200 -16.81 -9.10 -14.48
CA ALA A 200 -16.55 -8.54 -15.81
C ALA A 200 -15.17 -7.88 -15.93
N GLY A 201 -14.49 -7.59 -14.81
CA GLY A 201 -13.10 -7.16 -14.82
C GLY A 201 -12.35 -7.44 -13.53
N HIS A 202 -11.02 -7.52 -13.63
CA HIS A 202 -10.08 -7.60 -12.52
C HIS A 202 -8.96 -6.61 -12.77
N LEU A 203 -8.81 -5.62 -11.89
CA LEU A 203 -7.72 -4.66 -11.94
C LEU A 203 -6.79 -4.92 -10.75
N THR A 204 -5.58 -5.40 -11.03
CA THR A 204 -4.53 -5.57 -10.02
C THR A 204 -3.60 -4.37 -10.09
N LEU A 205 -3.43 -3.66 -8.97
CA LEU A 205 -2.52 -2.54 -8.81
C LEU A 205 -1.25 -3.05 -8.15
N ASN A 206 -0.13 -2.99 -8.87
CA ASN A 206 1.15 -3.57 -8.46
C ASN A 206 2.07 -2.50 -7.84
N HIS A 207 2.94 -2.92 -6.93
CA HIS A 207 4.03 -2.07 -6.46
C HIS A 207 4.99 -1.70 -7.62
N THR A 208 5.10 -0.41 -7.93
CA THR A 208 6.24 0.12 -8.69
C THR A 208 7.37 0.42 -7.72
N ASN A 209 8.29 -0.54 -7.58
CA ASN A 209 9.38 -0.48 -6.61
C ASN A 209 10.66 0.35 -6.97
N PRO A 210 10.65 1.42 -7.80
CA PRO A 210 11.79 2.33 -7.86
C PRO A 210 11.52 3.67 -7.18
N LEU A 211 12.43 4.04 -6.28
CA LEU A 211 12.74 5.42 -5.93
C LEU A 211 13.24 6.14 -7.19
N ALA A 212 12.50 7.15 -7.66
CA ALA A 212 12.98 8.06 -8.69
C ALA A 212 13.46 9.35 -8.04
N GLU A 213 14.74 9.66 -8.18
CA GLU A 213 15.30 10.92 -7.72
C GLU A 213 15.26 11.94 -8.86
N ILE A 214 14.50 13.01 -8.63
CA ILE A 214 14.29 14.11 -9.56
C ILE A 214 14.99 15.33 -9.00
N TRP A 215 16.04 15.76 -9.67
CA TRP A 215 16.78 16.95 -9.31
C TRP A 215 16.14 18.15 -9.97
N VAL A 216 15.89 19.22 -9.21
CA VAL A 216 15.16 20.39 -9.71
C VAL A 216 16.00 21.65 -9.56
N ALA A 217 16.20 22.34 -10.67
CA ALA A 217 16.89 23.61 -10.72
C ALA A 217 16.07 24.73 -10.04
N SER A 218 16.70 25.84 -9.69
CA SER A 218 16.01 27.02 -9.12
C SER A 218 14.96 27.64 -10.05
N ASP A 219 15.04 27.38 -11.36
CA ASP A 219 14.02 27.77 -12.35
C ASP A 219 12.90 26.72 -12.54
N GLY A 220 12.96 25.61 -11.79
CA GLY A 220 12.03 24.49 -11.87
C GLY A 220 12.38 23.42 -12.90
N THR A 221 13.51 23.55 -13.61
CA THR A 221 13.94 22.56 -14.62
C THR A 221 14.30 21.22 -13.96
N PRO A 222 13.60 20.11 -14.29
CA PRO A 222 13.93 18.79 -13.75
C PRO A 222 15.10 18.15 -14.51
N SER A 223 15.84 17.29 -13.82
CA SER A 223 16.79 16.34 -14.38
C SER A 223 16.68 15.01 -13.62
N THR A 224 16.97 13.89 -14.27
CA THR A 224 16.89 12.56 -13.68
C THR A 224 18.30 12.03 -13.40
N SER A 225 18.57 11.50 -12.20
CA SER A 225 19.81 10.74 -11.95
C SER A 225 19.72 9.31 -12.53
N LEU A 226 20.82 8.53 -12.43
CA LEU A 226 20.85 7.12 -12.86
C LEU A 226 19.68 6.34 -12.23
N ASN A 227 19.01 5.49 -13.02
CA ASN A 227 17.72 4.78 -12.81
C ASN A 227 16.47 5.46 -13.42
N ALA A 228 16.64 6.16 -14.55
CA ALA A 228 15.63 6.95 -15.25
C ALA A 228 14.50 6.16 -15.98
N ASP A 229 14.31 4.87 -15.74
CA ASP A 229 13.33 4.08 -16.53
C ASP A 229 11.87 4.44 -16.25
N ASN A 230 11.60 5.08 -15.11
CA ASN A 230 10.24 5.37 -14.64
C ASN A 230 9.86 6.85 -14.67
N CYS A 231 10.84 7.76 -14.72
CA CYS A 231 10.61 9.18 -14.87
C CYS A 231 11.44 9.74 -16.03
N PHE A 232 10.81 10.54 -16.89
CA PHE A 232 11.45 11.09 -18.09
C PHE A 232 10.98 12.52 -18.35
N ILE A 233 11.90 13.33 -18.88
CA ILE A 233 11.60 14.71 -19.29
C ILE A 233 10.58 14.68 -20.42
N ALA A 234 9.52 15.48 -20.29
CA ALA A 234 8.43 15.51 -21.26
C ALA A 234 7.85 16.92 -21.43
N VAL A 235 7.19 17.13 -22.57
CA VAL A 235 6.37 18.32 -22.84
C VAL A 235 4.92 17.87 -22.98
N VAL A 236 4.05 18.36 -22.10
CA VAL A 236 2.62 18.02 -22.08
C VAL A 236 1.80 19.28 -22.30
N ASN A 237 1.04 19.34 -23.38
CA ASN A 237 0.25 20.51 -23.80
C ASN A 237 1.09 21.80 -23.81
N ASN A 238 2.27 21.77 -24.42
CA ASN A 238 3.25 22.88 -24.50
C ASN A 238 3.86 23.31 -23.16
N ILE A 239 3.71 22.52 -22.10
CA ILE A 239 4.32 22.78 -20.79
C ILE A 239 5.44 21.77 -20.58
N SER A 240 6.66 22.25 -20.34
CA SER A 240 7.81 21.41 -20.00
C SER A 240 7.75 20.94 -18.55
N GLY A 241 8.25 19.74 -18.31
CA GLY A 241 8.30 19.14 -16.98
C GLY A 241 8.85 17.72 -17.00
N ILE A 242 8.43 16.91 -16.04
CA ILE A 242 8.80 15.50 -15.92
C ILE A 242 7.55 14.63 -15.83
N THR A 243 7.56 13.48 -16.48
CA THR A 243 6.52 12.47 -16.40
C THR A 243 7.05 11.24 -15.70
N CYS A 244 6.31 10.75 -14.71
CA CYS A 244 6.64 9.55 -13.94
C CYS A 244 5.55 8.49 -14.05
N ARG A 245 5.94 7.22 -14.14
CA ARG A 245 5.06 6.04 -13.99
C ARG A 245 4.79 5.82 -12.51
N MET A 246 3.60 6.23 -12.05
CA MET A 246 3.26 6.27 -10.62
C MET A 246 2.53 5.04 -10.10
N VAL A 247 1.85 4.32 -11.00
CA VAL A 247 1.08 3.11 -10.66
C VAL A 247 1.32 2.10 -11.76
N SER A 248 1.75 0.89 -11.43
CA SER A 248 1.73 -0.25 -12.35
C SER A 248 0.44 -1.01 -12.14
N TYR A 249 -0.13 -1.53 -13.22
CA TYR A 249 -1.32 -2.36 -13.11
C TYR A 249 -1.29 -3.51 -14.12
N ASN A 250 -2.07 -4.56 -13.81
CA ASN A 250 -2.54 -5.53 -14.77
C ASN A 250 -4.06 -5.48 -14.80
N TYR A 251 -4.65 -5.37 -15.99
CA TYR A 251 -6.10 -5.29 -16.15
C TYR A 251 -6.62 -6.41 -17.01
N GLU A 252 -7.57 -7.19 -16.49
CA GLU A 252 -8.33 -8.19 -17.22
C GLU A 252 -9.78 -7.76 -17.33
N ARG A 253 -10.38 -7.89 -18.51
CA ARG A 253 -11.81 -7.58 -18.71
C ARG A 253 -12.46 -8.43 -19.79
N SER A 254 -13.74 -8.73 -19.58
CA SER A 254 -14.65 -9.27 -20.59
C SER A 254 -15.63 -8.21 -21.09
N ALA A 255 -15.92 -7.17 -20.29
CA ALA A 255 -16.77 -6.05 -20.66
C ALA A 255 -16.43 -4.79 -19.84
N ASP A 256 -16.86 -3.63 -20.33
CA ASP A 256 -16.88 -2.41 -19.50
C ASP A 256 -18.02 -2.51 -18.47
N ILE A 257 -17.76 -2.05 -17.24
CA ILE A 257 -18.74 -2.07 -16.15
C ILE A 257 -19.75 -0.93 -16.33
N THR A 258 -19.32 0.32 -16.16
CA THR A 258 -20.19 1.49 -16.26
C THR A 258 -19.39 2.75 -16.55
N SER A 259 -19.99 3.71 -17.26
CA SER A 259 -19.43 5.06 -17.44
C SER A 259 -19.50 5.90 -16.15
N SER A 260 -20.31 5.50 -15.18
CA SER A 260 -20.43 6.15 -13.87
C SER A 260 -19.27 5.83 -12.93
N LEU A 261 -18.41 4.87 -13.27
CA LEU A 261 -17.15 4.63 -12.58
C LEU A 261 -16.10 5.58 -13.12
N VAL A 262 -15.74 6.57 -12.30
CA VAL A 262 -14.72 7.57 -12.63
C VAL A 262 -13.45 7.36 -11.82
N PHE A 263 -12.33 7.70 -12.45
CA PHE A 263 -11.00 7.73 -11.88
C PHE A 263 -10.53 9.19 -11.76
N GLY A 264 -9.83 9.49 -10.68
CA GLY A 264 -9.24 10.81 -10.46
C GLY A 264 -8.11 10.78 -9.45
N MET A 265 -7.36 11.87 -9.39
CA MET A 265 -6.29 12.06 -8.41
C MET A 265 -6.77 12.92 -7.23
N VAL A 266 -6.25 12.63 -6.05
CA VAL A 266 -6.45 13.35 -4.81
C VAL A 266 -5.08 13.81 -4.35
N LEU A 267 -4.94 15.13 -4.19
CA LEU A 267 -3.69 15.76 -3.80
C LEU A 267 -3.80 16.30 -2.38
N ASN A 268 -2.86 15.91 -1.51
CA ASN A 268 -2.79 16.46 -0.16
C ASN A 268 -2.08 17.82 -0.18
N THR A 269 -2.85 18.89 -0.43
CA THR A 269 -2.30 20.25 -0.51
C THR A 269 -1.83 20.80 0.84
N THR A 270 -2.31 20.24 1.94
CA THR A 270 -1.82 20.57 3.29
C THR A 270 -0.38 20.11 3.47
N THR A 271 -0.05 18.87 3.09
CA THR A 271 1.34 18.38 3.09
C THR A 271 2.21 19.18 2.11
N LEU A 272 1.64 19.66 1.00
CA LEU A 272 2.38 20.49 0.04
C LEU A 272 2.63 21.93 0.50
N GLY A 273 1.95 22.45 1.52
CA GLY A 273 2.10 23.86 1.94
C GLY A 273 1.73 24.90 0.87
N PHE A 274 1.06 24.49 -0.23
CA PHE A 274 0.45 25.36 -1.24
C PHE A 274 -0.57 24.60 -2.09
N ASN A 275 -1.40 25.36 -2.81
CA ASN A 275 -2.36 24.84 -3.77
C ASN A 275 -1.79 24.98 -5.20
N PRO A 276 -1.40 23.88 -5.86
CA PRO A 276 -0.89 23.95 -7.22
C PRO A 276 -1.99 24.27 -8.23
N GLU A 277 -1.63 24.97 -9.30
CA GLU A 277 -2.51 25.21 -10.43
C GLU A 277 -2.96 23.87 -11.04
N PRO A 278 -4.24 23.68 -11.40
CA PRO A 278 -4.74 22.44 -11.99
C PRO A 278 -3.92 21.90 -13.17
N SER A 279 -3.39 22.78 -14.01
CA SER A 279 -2.61 22.43 -15.20
C SER A 279 -1.17 22.00 -14.91
N SER A 280 -0.67 22.32 -13.70
CA SER A 280 0.73 22.09 -13.30
C SER A 280 1.00 20.63 -12.90
N ILE A 281 -0.06 19.89 -12.58
CA ILE A 281 -0.01 18.45 -12.29
C ILE A 281 -1.09 17.76 -13.11
N LYS A 282 -0.72 16.75 -13.89
CA LYS A 282 -1.66 15.99 -14.72
C LYS A 282 -1.46 14.49 -14.57
N PHE A 283 -2.49 13.71 -14.86
CA PHE A 283 -2.42 12.25 -14.91
C PHE A 283 -2.90 11.70 -16.26
N SER A 284 -2.43 10.52 -16.62
CA SER A 284 -2.74 9.84 -17.88
C SER A 284 -2.66 8.32 -17.74
N GLY A 285 -3.44 7.58 -18.52
CA GLY A 285 -3.31 6.12 -18.64
C GLY A 285 -2.49 5.64 -19.85
N ASP A 286 -2.15 6.55 -20.77
CA ASP A 286 -1.47 6.22 -22.04
C ASP A 286 -0.26 7.13 -22.34
N GLY A 287 0.01 8.13 -21.49
CA GLY A 287 1.05 9.14 -21.70
C GLY A 287 0.73 10.16 -22.79
N ALA A 288 -0.47 10.13 -23.39
CA ALA A 288 -0.86 10.97 -24.51
C ALA A 288 -2.12 11.80 -24.22
N THR A 289 -3.11 11.20 -23.57
CA THR A 289 -4.35 11.85 -23.12
C THR A 289 -4.18 12.27 -21.68
N TRP A 290 -4.19 13.58 -21.41
CA TRP A 290 -3.86 14.14 -20.11
C TRP A 290 -5.04 14.82 -19.42
N TYR A 291 -5.19 14.57 -18.13
CA TYR A 291 -6.22 15.15 -17.27
C TYR A 291 -5.57 15.93 -16.14
N ASN A 292 -6.10 17.10 -15.80
CA ASN A 292 -5.62 17.88 -14.66
C ASN A 292 -5.88 17.13 -13.35
N TYR A 293 -5.04 17.33 -12.33
CA TYR A 293 -5.14 16.56 -11.07
C TYR A 293 -6.48 16.68 -10.36
N ASN A 294 -7.17 17.81 -10.50
CA ASN A 294 -8.47 18.07 -9.87
C ASN A 294 -9.67 17.60 -10.72
N SER A 295 -9.41 16.98 -11.87
CA SER A 295 -10.43 16.45 -12.76
C SER A 295 -10.65 14.96 -12.51
N SER A 296 -11.83 14.47 -12.92
CA SER A 296 -12.13 13.04 -12.98
C SER A 296 -12.53 12.66 -14.40
N THR A 297 -12.29 11.40 -14.76
CA THR A 297 -12.58 10.87 -16.09
C THR A 297 -13.11 9.45 -15.95
N ALA A 298 -13.86 8.95 -16.94
CA ALA A 298 -14.30 7.56 -16.92
C ALA A 298 -13.09 6.62 -16.81
N TYR A 299 -13.16 5.61 -15.94
CA TYR A 299 -12.02 4.73 -15.65
C TYR A 299 -11.41 4.09 -16.91
N LYS A 300 -12.24 3.74 -17.90
CA LYS A 300 -11.82 3.19 -19.19
C LYS A 300 -10.95 4.11 -20.04
N ASN A 301 -10.93 5.41 -19.74
CA ASN A 301 -10.02 6.35 -20.38
C ASN A 301 -8.59 6.24 -19.82
N ILE A 302 -8.44 5.65 -18.64
CA ILE A 302 -7.15 5.37 -17.98
C ILE A 302 -6.76 3.92 -18.22
N PHE A 303 -7.66 2.97 -17.96
CA PHE A 303 -7.44 1.53 -18.14
C PHE A 303 -8.02 1.07 -19.48
N LYS A 304 -7.34 1.43 -20.58
CA LYS A 304 -7.87 1.29 -21.95
C LYS A 304 -7.85 -0.14 -22.49
N GLN A 305 -6.80 -0.91 -22.19
CA GLN A 305 -6.55 -2.22 -22.76
C GLN A 305 -6.30 -3.26 -21.69
N THR A 306 -6.57 -4.51 -22.04
CA THR A 306 -6.22 -5.68 -21.23
C THR A 306 -4.69 -5.85 -21.18
N GLY A 307 -4.18 -6.29 -20.04
CA GLY A 307 -2.77 -6.56 -19.79
C GLY A 307 -2.10 -5.52 -18.90
N ALA A 308 -0.76 -5.51 -18.95
CA ALA A 308 0.06 -4.63 -18.15
C ALA A 308 0.02 -3.18 -18.64
N GLY A 309 -0.01 -2.23 -17.72
CA GLY A 309 0.03 -0.81 -18.02
C GLY A 309 0.51 0.04 -16.86
N TYR A 310 0.54 1.36 -17.09
CA TYR A 310 0.94 2.34 -16.09
C TYR A 310 -0.02 3.53 -16.03
N VAL A 311 -0.20 4.10 -14.85
CA VAL A 311 -0.74 5.46 -14.69
C VAL A 311 0.44 6.41 -14.59
N TYR A 312 0.47 7.40 -15.48
CA TYR A 312 1.48 8.43 -15.57
C TYR A 312 1.04 9.66 -14.81
N VAL A 313 1.97 10.34 -14.15
CA VAL A 313 1.78 11.69 -13.60
C VAL A 313 2.83 12.62 -14.19
N PHE A 314 2.37 13.76 -14.70
CA PHE A 314 3.20 14.85 -15.20
C PHE A 314 3.26 15.96 -14.16
N LEU A 315 4.48 16.42 -13.89
CA LEU A 315 4.80 17.54 -12.99
C LEU A 315 5.48 18.64 -13.81
N SER A 316 4.86 19.82 -13.89
CA SER A 316 5.40 20.93 -14.67
C SER A 316 6.60 21.59 -14.00
N LYS A 317 7.45 22.28 -14.79
CA LYS A 317 8.51 23.14 -14.24
C LYS A 317 7.99 24.13 -13.20
N THR A 318 6.83 24.73 -13.42
CA THR A 318 6.20 25.67 -12.46
C THR A 318 5.89 25.01 -11.13
N PHE A 319 5.34 23.79 -11.15
CA PHE A 319 5.07 23.04 -9.92
C PHE A 319 6.37 22.72 -9.18
N LEU A 320 7.38 22.22 -9.91
CA LEU A 320 8.68 21.87 -9.36
C LEU A 320 9.41 23.09 -8.78
N LYS A 321 9.34 24.24 -9.46
CA LYS A 321 9.87 25.50 -8.95
C LYS A 321 9.24 25.90 -7.62
N ASN A 322 7.91 25.79 -7.50
CA ASN A 322 7.21 26.13 -6.26
C ASN A 322 7.62 25.23 -5.08
N LEU A 323 7.97 23.96 -5.34
CA LEU A 323 8.52 23.07 -4.31
C LEU A 323 9.89 23.57 -3.85
N VAL A 324 10.78 23.87 -4.80
CA VAL A 324 12.13 24.38 -4.54
C VAL A 324 12.08 25.71 -3.77
N ASP A 325 11.29 26.68 -4.24
CA ASP A 325 11.14 28.00 -3.62
C ASP A 325 10.61 27.92 -2.17
N LYS A 326 9.92 26.83 -1.81
CA LYS A 326 9.37 26.60 -0.47
C LYS A 326 10.24 25.67 0.39
N GLY A 327 11.39 25.22 -0.12
CA GLY A 327 12.25 24.24 0.56
C GLY A 327 11.55 22.90 0.82
N ILE A 328 10.59 22.52 -0.01
CA ILE A 328 9.80 21.29 0.16
C ILE A 328 10.47 20.15 -0.61
N SER A 329 11.13 19.27 0.14
CA SER A 329 11.51 17.96 -0.38
C SER A 329 10.33 17.01 -0.27
N ILE A 330 9.99 16.36 -1.38
CA ILE A 330 9.08 15.21 -1.36
C ILE A 330 9.96 14.00 -1.12
N THR A 331 9.87 13.36 0.04
CA THR A 331 10.53 12.10 0.38
C THR A 331 9.46 11.16 0.91
N ASN A 332 9.33 9.95 0.35
CA ASN A 332 8.25 8.99 0.65
C ASN A 332 6.84 9.58 0.40
N ASN A 333 6.45 9.63 -0.88
CA ASN A 333 5.26 10.31 -1.37
C ASN A 333 3.95 9.51 -1.21
N ASP A 334 3.94 8.44 -0.41
CA ASP A 334 2.81 7.52 -0.18
C ASP A 334 1.52 8.25 0.26
N SER A 335 1.60 9.52 0.66
CA SER A 335 0.42 10.35 1.00
C SER A 335 0.22 11.58 0.12
N MET A 336 1.13 11.90 -0.80
CA MET A 336 0.99 13.10 -1.62
C MET A 336 0.12 12.85 -2.84
N PHE A 337 0.43 11.79 -3.60
CA PHE A 337 -0.33 11.39 -4.76
C PHE A 337 -1.19 10.19 -4.40
N THR A 338 -2.50 10.42 -4.27
CA THR A 338 -3.48 9.36 -4.07
C THR A 338 -4.41 9.33 -5.25
N PHE A 339 -4.84 8.15 -5.66
CA PHE A 339 -5.82 7.98 -6.72
C PHE A 339 -7.12 7.50 -6.13
N SER A 340 -8.22 7.76 -6.83
CA SER A 340 -9.55 7.38 -6.36
C SER A 340 -10.42 6.84 -7.48
N PHE A 341 -11.25 5.88 -7.10
CA PHE A 341 -12.40 5.44 -7.89
C PHE A 341 -13.67 5.95 -7.22
N THR A 342 -14.59 6.49 -8.03
CA THR A 342 -15.94 6.84 -7.58
C THR A 342 -16.95 6.24 -8.54
N ASN A 343 -17.84 5.40 -8.04
CA ASN A 343 -18.96 4.84 -8.77
C ASN A 343 -20.25 5.58 -8.40
N GLY A 344 -20.74 6.40 -9.31
CA GLY A 344 -21.95 7.20 -9.11
C GLY A 344 -23.25 6.38 -9.03
N ILE A 345 -23.23 5.08 -9.34
CA ILE A 345 -24.41 4.21 -9.24
C ILE A 345 -24.63 3.79 -7.78
N VAL A 346 -23.57 3.47 -7.05
CA VAL A 346 -23.64 2.92 -5.70
C VAL A 346 -23.12 3.94 -4.68
N TYR A 347 -24.05 4.73 -4.14
CA TYR A 347 -23.76 5.71 -3.10
C TYR A 347 -23.20 5.04 -1.82
N TYR A 348 -22.44 5.80 -1.03
CA TYR A 348 -21.81 5.42 0.26
C TYR A 348 -20.61 4.46 0.19
N SER A 349 -20.71 3.41 -0.63
CA SER A 349 -19.70 2.36 -0.74
C SER A 349 -18.97 2.38 -2.08
N GLY A 350 -19.44 3.11 -3.08
CA GLY A 350 -18.81 3.25 -4.39
C GLY A 350 -17.56 4.12 -4.40
N TYR A 351 -16.84 4.26 -3.29
CA TYR A 351 -15.66 5.10 -3.20
C TYR A 351 -14.47 4.29 -2.69
N TYR A 352 -13.34 4.40 -3.39
CA TYR A 352 -12.09 3.75 -3.04
C TYR A 352 -10.92 4.67 -3.33
N GLN A 353 -9.88 4.58 -2.50
CA GLN A 353 -8.61 5.30 -2.66
C GLN A 353 -7.44 4.34 -2.51
N PHE A 354 -6.36 4.63 -3.23
CA PHE A 354 -5.08 3.92 -3.09
C PHE A 354 -3.92 4.88 -3.33
N THR A 355 -2.78 4.58 -2.72
CA THR A 355 -1.57 5.40 -2.82
C THR A 355 -0.79 5.08 -4.11
N ALA A 356 -0.03 6.05 -4.60
CA ALA A 356 0.93 5.77 -5.66
C ALA A 356 2.06 4.90 -5.10
N SER A 357 2.49 3.88 -5.84
CA SER A 357 3.51 2.94 -5.38
C SER A 357 4.95 3.40 -5.56
N SER A 358 5.19 4.46 -6.35
CA SER A 358 6.54 4.98 -6.60
C SER A 358 6.85 6.17 -5.70
N SER A 359 7.94 6.10 -4.93
CA SER A 359 8.52 7.23 -4.20
C SER A 359 9.34 8.14 -5.11
N ILE A 360 9.00 9.43 -5.17
CA ILE A 360 9.81 10.46 -5.83
C ILE A 360 10.59 11.22 -4.76
N ASN A 361 11.90 11.39 -4.95
CA ASN A 361 12.71 12.33 -4.17
C ASN A 361 12.94 13.61 -4.99
N ILE A 362 12.50 14.78 -4.49
CA ILE A 362 12.74 16.07 -5.15
C ILE A 362 13.77 16.87 -4.37
N VAL A 363 14.95 17.07 -4.95
CA VAL A 363 16.09 17.73 -4.29
C VAL A 363 16.38 19.09 -4.94
N PRO A 364 16.28 20.21 -4.19
CA PRO A 364 16.66 21.55 -4.65
C PRO A 364 18.16 21.69 -4.98
N LYS A 365 18.48 22.64 -5.87
CA LYS A 365 19.83 23.05 -6.26
C LYS A 365 20.54 23.86 -5.16
N GLU A 366 20.85 23.22 -4.05
CA GLU A 366 21.76 23.73 -3.02
C GLU A 366 22.91 22.75 -2.77
N TYR A 367 23.91 23.19 -2.01
CA TYR A 367 25.02 22.36 -1.54
C TYR A 367 24.46 21.09 -0.91
N GLY A 368 24.61 19.97 -1.61
CA GLY A 368 23.91 18.74 -1.29
C GLY A 368 24.82 17.55 -1.41
N ILE A 369 24.54 16.53 -0.62
CA ILE A 369 25.16 15.21 -0.72
C ILE A 369 24.06 14.16 -0.74
N SER A 370 24.15 13.21 -1.67
CA SER A 370 23.32 12.03 -1.70
C SER A 370 24.17 10.77 -1.74
N LEU A 371 23.64 9.70 -1.13
CA LEU A 371 24.24 8.38 -1.10
C LEU A 371 23.16 7.38 -1.53
N ILE A 372 23.36 6.74 -2.67
CA ILE A 372 22.39 5.80 -3.23
C ILE A 372 23.03 4.43 -3.34
N SER A 373 22.41 3.41 -2.73
CA SER A 373 22.78 2.01 -2.96
C SER A 373 22.56 1.64 -4.42
N SER A 374 23.56 1.02 -5.05
CA SER A 374 23.46 0.51 -6.42
C SER A 374 22.54 -0.73 -6.49
N ASN A 375 22.24 -1.34 -5.34
CA ASN A 375 21.45 -2.56 -5.21
C ASN A 375 20.20 -2.30 -4.34
N SER A 376 19.08 -1.93 -4.99
CA SER A 376 17.68 -1.97 -4.52
C SER A 376 17.20 -1.04 -3.38
N ALA A 377 15.89 -0.75 -3.41
CA ALA A 377 15.18 0.34 -2.74
C ALA A 377 14.71 0.08 -1.28
N GLY A 378 15.13 -1.02 -0.65
CA GLY A 378 14.65 -1.44 0.69
C GLY A 378 15.66 -1.27 1.84
N GLY A 379 16.80 -0.63 1.58
CA GLY A 379 18.00 -0.80 2.40
C GLY A 379 18.77 -2.04 1.96
N PRO A 380 20.10 -1.97 1.83
CA PRO A 380 20.87 -3.09 1.33
C PRO A 380 21.00 -4.19 2.38
N ASP A 381 20.42 -5.37 2.13
CA ASP A 381 20.64 -6.60 2.89
C ASP A 381 21.41 -7.60 2.01
N ALA A 382 22.42 -8.27 2.57
CA ALA A 382 23.22 -9.25 1.85
C ALA A 382 23.73 -10.34 2.81
N PRO A 383 23.49 -11.63 2.50
CA PRO A 383 23.98 -12.74 3.30
C PRO A 383 25.47 -13.02 3.02
N GLY A 384 26.19 -13.51 4.03
CA GLY A 384 27.57 -14.01 3.92
C GLY A 384 27.80 -15.26 4.74
N ILE A 385 28.92 -15.94 4.49
CA ILE A 385 29.34 -17.17 5.18
C ILE A 385 30.71 -16.93 5.80
N ILE A 386 30.81 -16.98 7.13
CA ILE A 386 32.09 -16.88 7.85
C ILE A 386 33.04 -18.02 7.45
N GLY A 387 34.32 -17.68 7.26
CA GLY A 387 35.36 -18.53 6.68
C GLY A 387 35.41 -18.51 5.14
N SER A 388 34.47 -17.84 4.47
CA SER A 388 34.48 -17.70 3.01
C SER A 388 35.44 -16.62 2.54
N ASP A 389 36.12 -16.86 1.41
CA ASP A 389 36.91 -15.85 0.70
C ASP A 389 36.05 -14.76 0.03
N ARG A 390 34.73 -14.95 -0.02
CA ARG A 390 33.79 -13.95 -0.56
C ARG A 390 33.33 -13.00 0.54
N ALA A 391 33.68 -11.73 0.41
CA ALA A 391 33.17 -10.67 1.25
C ALA A 391 31.69 -10.39 0.97
N ILE A 392 30.99 -9.86 1.97
CA ILE A 392 29.72 -9.16 1.75
C ILE A 392 30.06 -7.76 1.24
N GLU A 393 29.52 -7.37 0.10
CA GLU A 393 29.83 -6.09 -0.55
C GLU A 393 28.58 -5.29 -0.86
N PHE A 394 28.65 -3.99 -0.56
CA PHE A 394 27.62 -3.01 -0.87
C PHE A 394 28.24 -1.88 -1.68
N GLU A 395 27.70 -1.65 -2.88
CA GLU A 395 28.16 -0.56 -3.75
C GLU A 395 27.24 0.63 -3.67
N TYR A 396 27.80 1.81 -3.44
CA TYR A 396 27.10 3.07 -3.35
C TYR A 396 27.61 4.05 -4.40
N THR A 397 26.72 4.93 -4.84
CA THR A 397 27.07 6.12 -5.59
C THR A 397 26.96 7.31 -4.66
N VAL A 398 28.08 7.99 -4.40
CA VAL A 398 28.11 9.26 -3.69
C VAL A 398 28.01 10.36 -4.72
N THR A 399 27.04 11.25 -4.56
CA THR A 399 26.87 12.42 -5.42
C THR A 399 26.90 13.68 -4.59
N THR A 400 27.71 14.66 -4.97
CA THR A 400 27.64 16.02 -4.44
C THR A 400 27.10 16.97 -5.50
N SER A 401 26.29 17.95 -5.06
CA SER A 401 25.72 18.98 -5.90
C SER A 401 26.15 20.36 -5.41
N ALA A 402 26.80 21.15 -6.26
CA ALA A 402 27.21 22.53 -5.95
C ALA A 402 27.76 23.26 -7.19
N SER A 403 28.07 24.55 -7.07
CA SER A 403 28.80 25.31 -8.10
C SER A 403 30.25 24.85 -8.28
N ARG A 404 30.81 24.19 -7.25
CA ARG A 404 32.14 23.59 -7.22
C ARG A 404 32.13 22.36 -6.30
N GLN A 405 33.12 21.48 -6.45
CA GLN A 405 33.25 20.33 -5.56
C GLN A 405 33.43 20.75 -4.09
N ALA A 406 32.95 19.92 -3.16
CA ALA A 406 33.15 20.08 -1.73
C ALA A 406 34.65 20.11 -1.37
N ASP A 407 34.99 20.93 -0.38
CA ASP A 407 36.37 21.05 0.11
C ASP A 407 36.81 19.84 0.93
N SER A 408 35.85 19.15 1.55
CA SER A 408 36.09 17.91 2.29
C SER A 408 34.92 16.96 2.14
N ILE A 409 35.20 15.70 1.86
CA ILE A 409 34.21 14.62 1.79
C ILE A 409 34.73 13.44 2.62
N THR A 410 33.92 12.96 3.56
CA THR A 410 34.27 11.84 4.44
C THR A 410 33.19 10.77 4.48
N ALA A 411 33.57 9.51 4.58
CA ALA A 411 32.65 8.38 4.77
C ALA A 411 32.98 7.61 6.05
N GLN A 412 31.95 7.12 6.75
CA GLN A 412 32.09 6.38 8.00
C GLN A 412 30.99 5.33 8.12
N VAL A 413 31.38 4.11 8.49
CA VAL A 413 30.49 3.04 8.92
C VAL A 413 30.23 3.22 10.41
N ILE A 414 28.97 3.22 10.81
CA ILE A 414 28.53 3.41 12.19
C ILE A 414 27.65 2.21 12.57
N GLY A 415 27.93 1.61 13.71
CA GLY A 415 27.16 0.47 14.23
C GLY A 415 27.71 0.01 15.58
N ASP A 416 27.18 -1.09 16.10
CA ASP A 416 27.72 -1.70 17.30
C ASP A 416 29.17 -2.12 17.07
N THR A 417 30.06 -1.74 17.99
CA THR A 417 31.50 -1.94 17.84
C THR A 417 32.16 -2.48 19.10
N THR A 418 33.23 -3.22 18.92
CA THR A 418 34.13 -3.69 19.98
C THR A 418 35.57 -3.50 19.56
N THR A 419 36.48 -3.49 20.52
CA THR A 419 37.91 -3.37 20.28
C THR A 419 38.62 -4.62 20.75
N LEU A 420 39.25 -5.33 19.81
CA LEU A 420 40.07 -6.51 20.09
C LEU A 420 41.53 -6.17 19.82
N SER A 421 42.37 -6.28 20.86
CA SER A 421 43.80 -5.95 20.79
C SER A 421 44.09 -4.55 20.21
N GLY A 422 43.23 -3.57 20.52
CA GLY A 422 43.35 -2.19 20.04
C GLY A 422 42.80 -1.95 18.62
N VAL A 423 42.27 -2.98 17.94
CA VAL A 423 41.67 -2.88 16.62
C VAL A 423 40.13 -2.92 16.73
N PRO A 424 39.41 -1.94 16.17
CA PRO A 424 37.95 -1.97 16.16
C PRO A 424 37.37 -3.00 15.19
N TYR A 425 36.21 -3.55 15.57
CA TYR A 425 35.40 -4.50 14.81
C TYR A 425 33.91 -4.13 14.93
N CYS A 426 33.14 -4.38 13.88
CA CYS A 426 31.67 -4.34 13.97
C CYS A 426 31.18 -5.59 14.72
N ILE A 427 30.10 -5.47 15.48
CA ILE A 427 29.49 -6.60 16.20
C ILE A 427 28.31 -7.16 15.41
N PHE A 428 28.34 -8.46 15.15
CA PHE A 428 27.21 -9.24 14.68
C PHE A 428 26.69 -10.10 15.83
N SER A 429 25.37 -10.12 16.04
CA SER A 429 24.75 -10.77 17.19
C SER A 429 23.80 -11.89 16.76
N SER A 430 23.71 -12.96 17.54
CA SER A 430 22.70 -14.01 17.34
C SER A 430 21.27 -13.46 17.52
N PRO A 431 20.23 -14.11 16.96
CA PRO A 431 18.84 -13.63 17.07
C PRO A 431 18.33 -13.47 18.52
N ASP A 432 18.87 -14.26 19.44
CA ASP A 432 18.58 -14.23 20.87
C ASP A 432 19.60 -13.41 21.68
N ASN A 433 20.57 -12.78 21.00
CA ASN A 433 21.65 -11.98 21.59
C ASN A 433 22.52 -12.75 22.61
N SER A 434 22.55 -14.08 22.53
CA SER A 434 23.32 -14.97 23.42
C SER A 434 24.82 -15.00 23.10
N TYR A 435 25.21 -14.71 21.86
CA TYR A 435 26.62 -14.57 21.47
C TYR A 435 26.82 -13.49 20.41
N LYS A 436 28.05 -12.96 20.39
CA LYS A 436 28.48 -11.84 19.56
C LYS A 436 29.77 -12.19 18.82
N VAL A 437 29.84 -11.79 17.57
CA VAL A 437 30.93 -12.12 16.64
C VAL A 437 31.54 -10.83 16.10
N PRO A 438 32.86 -10.63 16.22
CA PRO A 438 33.55 -9.47 15.65
C PRO A 438 33.73 -9.64 14.14
N VAL A 439 33.32 -8.66 13.34
CA VAL A 439 33.50 -8.68 11.87
C VAL A 439 34.14 -7.36 11.43
N PRO A 440 35.25 -7.38 10.66
CA PRO A 440 35.88 -6.16 10.18
C PRO A 440 35.09 -5.54 9.03
N ALA A 441 35.19 -4.23 8.85
CA ALA A 441 34.62 -3.53 7.70
C ALA A 441 35.62 -2.59 7.04
N TYR A 442 35.48 -2.43 5.73
CA TYR A 442 36.36 -1.63 4.89
C TYR A 442 35.57 -0.75 3.94
N LEU A 443 36.07 0.46 3.73
CA LEU A 443 35.59 1.37 2.70
C LEU A 443 36.61 1.45 1.57
N SER A 444 36.14 1.33 0.33
CA SER A 444 36.98 1.43 -0.87
C SER A 444 36.41 2.40 -1.89
N TYR A 445 37.30 3.13 -2.55
CA TYR A 445 36.96 4.05 -3.65
C TYR A 445 38.15 4.17 -4.62
N THR A 446 37.88 4.61 -5.85
CA THR A 446 38.95 4.91 -6.81
C THR A 446 39.43 6.34 -6.59
N SER A 447 40.73 6.54 -6.37
CA SER A 447 41.34 7.88 -6.25
C SER A 447 41.47 8.57 -7.61
N GLN A 448 41.69 9.89 -7.60
CA GLN A 448 41.94 10.69 -8.82
C GLN A 448 43.13 10.16 -9.66
N SER A 449 44.07 9.44 -9.05
CA SER A 449 45.19 8.79 -9.74
C SER A 449 44.82 7.49 -10.48
N GLY A 450 43.58 7.02 -10.33
CA GLY A 450 43.10 5.72 -10.83
C GLY A 450 43.39 4.54 -9.90
N ALA A 451 44.12 4.73 -8.80
CA ALA A 451 44.38 3.69 -7.82
C ALA A 451 43.18 3.45 -6.89
N THR A 452 42.88 2.18 -6.59
CA THR A 452 41.91 1.80 -5.54
C THR A 452 42.49 2.11 -4.17
N VAL A 453 41.81 2.96 -3.40
CA VAL A 453 42.07 3.20 -1.99
C VAL A 453 41.15 2.28 -1.19
N ARG A 454 41.69 1.59 -0.19
CA ARG A 454 40.93 0.72 0.72
C ARG A 454 41.37 1.00 2.15
N GLU A 455 40.44 1.47 2.97
CA GLU A 455 40.66 1.90 4.35
C GLU A 455 39.78 1.10 5.30
N ARG A 456 40.30 0.76 6.48
CA ARG A 456 39.52 0.04 7.50
C ARG A 456 38.58 1.03 8.20
N ASN A 457 37.32 0.63 8.36
CA ASN A 457 36.29 1.41 9.05
C ASN A 457 35.21 0.48 9.63
N SER A 458 35.55 -0.24 10.69
CA SER A 458 34.77 -1.26 11.39
C SER A 458 33.89 -0.69 12.52
N CYS A 459 32.95 0.18 12.14
CA CYS A 459 31.89 0.72 13.01
C CYS A 459 32.32 1.64 14.18
N GLY A 460 33.62 1.75 14.49
CA GLY A 460 34.14 2.55 15.60
C GLY A 460 35.28 3.51 15.24
N GLU A 461 35.85 3.40 14.04
CA GLU A 461 36.95 4.23 13.56
C GLU A 461 36.49 5.63 13.13
N PRO A 462 37.39 6.64 13.15
CA PRO A 462 37.13 7.96 12.59
C PRO A 462 36.74 7.93 11.10
N PRO A 463 36.04 8.95 10.57
CA PRO A 463 35.67 9.01 9.15
C PRO A 463 36.87 8.96 8.20
N VAL A 464 36.74 8.19 7.12
CA VAL A 464 37.72 8.10 6.02
C VAL A 464 37.57 9.31 5.11
N ASN A 465 38.65 10.05 4.87
CA ASN A 465 38.65 11.17 3.93
C ASN A 465 38.74 10.66 2.48
N MET A 466 37.68 10.92 1.71
CA MET A 466 37.56 10.53 0.30
C MET A 466 37.50 11.73 -0.64
N THR A 467 37.98 12.90 -0.22
CA THR A 467 37.99 14.13 -1.03
C THR A 467 38.73 13.92 -2.36
N ASN A 468 39.83 13.16 -2.34
CA ASN A 468 40.66 12.82 -3.50
C ASN A 468 40.12 11.64 -4.34
N ALA A 469 38.85 11.24 -4.17
CA ALA A 469 38.21 10.27 -5.04
C ALA A 469 38.17 10.76 -6.50
N LEU A 470 38.06 9.81 -7.44
CA LEU A 470 37.83 10.12 -8.84
C LEU A 470 36.37 10.53 -9.02
N TRP A 471 36.15 11.83 -9.09
CA TRP A 471 34.83 12.43 -9.27
C TRP A 471 34.54 12.68 -10.74
N THR A 472 33.44 12.13 -11.23
CA THR A 472 32.91 12.44 -12.56
C THR A 472 32.07 13.70 -12.46
N GLN A 473 32.52 14.76 -13.12
CA GLN A 473 31.81 16.04 -13.18
C GLN A 473 30.82 16.05 -14.35
N THR A 474 29.55 16.35 -14.04
CA THR A 474 28.49 16.50 -15.02
C THR A 474 27.88 17.90 -14.88
N ALA A 475 27.80 18.66 -15.97
CA ALA A 475 27.18 19.99 -15.97
C ALA A 475 25.67 19.88 -15.72
N TRP A 476 25.13 20.81 -14.93
CA TRP A 476 23.70 20.86 -14.59
C TRP A 476 22.81 21.13 -15.80
N ASP A 477 23.23 22.07 -16.64
CA ASP A 477 22.59 22.43 -17.91
C ASP A 477 23.70 22.60 -18.95
N ALA A 478 23.59 21.89 -20.08
CA ALA A 478 24.55 22.02 -21.17
C ALA A 478 24.53 23.42 -21.81
N SER A 479 23.47 24.20 -21.57
CA SER A 479 23.25 25.54 -22.13
C SER A 479 23.49 26.71 -21.16
N ALA A 480 23.46 26.47 -19.83
CA ALA A 480 23.74 27.47 -18.81
C ALA A 480 24.77 26.93 -17.80
N SER A 481 25.97 27.51 -17.81
CA SER A 481 27.18 27.03 -17.13
C SER A 481 27.20 27.20 -15.60
N GLU A 482 26.06 27.16 -14.93
CA GLU A 482 25.97 27.38 -13.48
C GLU A 482 25.53 26.10 -12.77
N GLY A 483 26.47 25.40 -12.12
CA GLY A 483 26.22 24.22 -11.29
C GLY A 483 26.72 22.90 -11.89
N TYR A 484 27.26 22.03 -11.03
CA TYR A 484 27.78 20.72 -11.42
C TYR A 484 27.32 19.64 -10.43
N TYR A 485 27.26 18.41 -10.94
CA TYR A 485 27.23 17.21 -10.12
C TYR A 485 28.58 16.55 -10.16
N PHE A 486 29.01 16.03 -9.03
CA PHE A 486 30.22 15.23 -8.92
C PHE A 486 29.84 13.88 -8.35
N ALA A 487 30.03 12.82 -9.12
CA ALA A 487 29.68 11.46 -8.70
C ALA A 487 30.93 10.58 -8.57
N THR A 488 30.96 9.72 -7.56
CA THR A 488 31.97 8.67 -7.42
C THR A 488 31.36 7.39 -6.84
N LYS A 489 32.07 6.27 -6.97
CA LYS A 489 31.69 4.98 -6.39
C LYS A 489 32.38 4.79 -5.05
N LEU A 490 31.61 4.36 -4.06
CA LEU A 490 32.06 3.96 -2.74
C LEU A 490 31.58 2.55 -2.47
N GLN A 491 32.48 1.66 -2.08
CA GLN A 491 32.15 0.28 -1.73
C GLN A 491 32.38 0.08 -0.23
N LEU A 492 31.42 -0.55 0.43
CA LEU A 492 31.52 -1.08 1.78
C LEU A 492 31.67 -2.59 1.69
N ALA A 493 32.70 -3.14 2.32
CA ALA A 493 32.95 -4.57 2.34
C ALA A 493 33.15 -5.11 3.75
N PHE A 494 32.53 -6.25 4.04
CA PHE A 494 32.75 -7.06 5.24
C PHE A 494 33.46 -8.35 4.83
N PRO A 495 34.79 -8.47 5.03
CA PRO A 495 35.52 -9.71 4.78
C PRO A 495 35.03 -10.83 5.69
N MET A 496 34.70 -11.97 5.10
CA MET A 496 34.17 -13.12 5.83
C MET A 496 35.26 -14.10 6.30
N ASN A 497 36.51 -13.93 5.85
CA ASN A 497 37.65 -14.78 6.17
C ASN A 497 38.60 -14.20 7.25
N ASP A 498 38.11 -13.27 8.07
CA ASP A 498 38.88 -12.83 9.25
C ASP A 498 38.84 -13.90 10.34
N ILE A 499 40.01 -14.32 10.81
CA ILE A 499 40.15 -15.42 11.77
C ILE A 499 39.46 -15.14 13.11
N LEU A 500 39.31 -13.88 13.50
CA LEU A 500 38.62 -13.53 14.75
C LEU A 500 37.10 -13.67 14.61
N SER A 501 36.57 -13.62 13.39
CA SER A 501 35.14 -13.83 13.12
C SER A 501 34.70 -15.29 13.31
N GLU A 502 35.63 -16.25 13.34
CA GLU A 502 35.33 -17.67 13.59
C GLU A 502 35.02 -17.96 15.08
N SER A 503 35.22 -16.98 15.95
CA SER A 503 35.00 -17.09 17.39
C SER A 503 34.06 -16.00 17.90
N THR A 504 33.37 -16.28 19.00
CA THR A 504 32.60 -15.27 19.73
C THR A 504 33.54 -14.34 20.50
N LEU A 505 33.03 -13.19 20.96
CA LEU A 505 33.80 -12.28 21.82
C LEU A 505 34.27 -12.92 23.14
N ASP A 506 33.59 -13.97 23.60
CA ASP A 506 33.97 -14.74 24.79
C ASP A 506 34.97 -15.88 24.47
N GLY A 507 35.42 -15.99 23.22
CA GLY A 507 36.44 -16.95 22.79
C GLY A 507 35.94 -18.35 22.45
N GLY A 508 34.63 -18.56 22.34
CA GLY A 508 34.03 -19.84 21.96
C GLY A 508 33.82 -19.96 20.44
N TYR A 509 33.91 -21.18 19.91
CA TYR A 509 33.38 -21.47 18.56
C TYR A 509 31.86 -21.37 18.56
N TRP A 510 31.29 -20.99 17.42
CA TRP A 510 29.85 -20.83 17.26
C TRP A 510 29.35 -21.40 15.94
N THR A 511 28.06 -21.71 15.89
CA THR A 511 27.35 -22.16 14.69
C THR A 511 25.97 -21.53 14.67
N GLY A 512 25.53 -21.05 13.51
CA GLY A 512 24.20 -20.46 13.36
C GLY A 512 24.24 -19.22 12.49
N THR A 513 23.26 -18.34 12.68
CA THR A 513 23.17 -17.05 11.98
C THR A 513 23.41 -15.92 12.97
N VAL A 514 24.12 -14.89 12.54
CA VAL A 514 24.28 -13.63 13.27
C VAL A 514 23.93 -12.48 12.35
N ASN A 515 23.35 -11.42 12.90
CA ASN A 515 22.89 -10.25 12.15
C ASN A 515 23.50 -8.98 12.73
N ALA A 516 23.66 -7.97 11.89
CA ALA A 516 24.03 -6.62 12.29
C ALA A 516 23.22 -5.61 11.48
N SER A 517 22.94 -4.46 12.10
CA SER A 517 22.41 -3.28 11.41
C SER A 517 23.29 -2.07 11.74
N GLY A 518 23.40 -1.15 10.79
CA GLY A 518 24.27 0.01 10.92
C GLY A 518 23.96 1.08 9.87
N GLU A 519 24.69 2.18 9.93
CA GLU A 519 24.57 3.33 9.05
C GLU A 519 25.89 3.55 8.30
N LEU A 520 25.82 3.75 6.98
CA LEU A 520 26.92 4.33 6.22
C LEU A 520 26.68 5.83 6.09
N LYS A 521 27.43 6.62 6.86
CA LYS A 521 27.33 8.08 6.88
C LYS A 521 28.36 8.70 5.95
N VAL A 522 27.92 9.55 5.03
CA VAL A 522 28.80 10.38 4.21
C VAL A 522 28.53 11.85 4.50
N THR A 523 29.60 12.64 4.62
CA THR A 523 29.53 14.07 4.94
C THR A 523 30.36 14.85 3.92
N ALA A 524 29.78 15.90 3.35
CA ALA A 524 30.49 16.87 2.51
C ALA A 524 30.48 18.25 3.20
N THR A 525 31.58 18.99 3.05
CA THR A 525 31.75 20.33 3.62
C THR A 525 32.27 21.29 2.56
N TRP A 526 31.66 22.47 2.48
CA TRP A 526 32.08 23.58 1.63
C TRP A 526 32.44 24.78 2.53
N ILE A 527 33.61 25.34 2.32
CA ILE A 527 34.17 26.48 3.07
C ILE A 527 33.93 27.76 2.25
N GLY A 528 33.66 28.87 2.94
CA GLY A 528 33.49 30.18 2.28
C GLY A 528 32.19 30.30 1.50
N VAL A 529 31.18 29.51 1.87
CA VAL A 529 29.83 29.69 1.37
C VAL A 529 29.21 30.84 2.16
N ASP A 530 29.08 32.02 1.54
CA ASP A 530 28.26 33.06 2.13
C ASP A 530 26.84 32.52 2.26
N HIS A 531 26.28 32.57 3.47
CA HIS A 531 24.88 32.29 3.73
C HIS A 531 24.03 33.29 2.93
N LEU A 532 23.76 32.98 1.66
CA LEU A 532 22.76 33.66 0.86
C LEU A 532 21.39 33.28 1.43
N ASN A 533 20.96 34.08 2.40
CA ASN A 533 19.61 34.26 2.94
C ASN A 533 18.60 33.16 2.55
N LEU A 534 18.40 32.22 3.49
CA LEU A 534 17.15 31.49 3.61
C LEU A 534 16.01 32.50 3.81
N HIS A 535 15.11 32.59 2.83
CA HIS A 535 13.78 33.18 2.98
C HIS A 535 12.72 32.12 2.71
#